data_AF-A0A8S8XJ64-F1
#
_entry.id   AF-A0A8S8XJ64-F1
#
_cell.length_a   1.000
_cell.length_b   1.000
_cell.length_c   1.000
_cell.angle_alpha   90.00
_cell.angle_beta   90.00
_cell.angle_gamma   90.00
#
_symmetry.space_group_name_H-M   'P 1'
#
loop_
_entity.id
_entity.type
_entity.pdbx_description
1 polymer ?
#
loop_
_entity_poly.entity_id
_entity_poly.type
_entity_poly.pdbx_seq_one_letter_code
_entity_poly.pdbx_strand_id
1 'polypeptide(L)'
;MANRTISMVLLILLAGVVAATTVTAQDDSYKPGYIDWEVNPVEQLFVEGMTETSAVLQRERPDQTEGGISLDPLFNGEIFTIQSQPVQTGFAQTVKMSVFFSVYLDDNVGPETCFRQQTTSLQLSDATTTLTYTVSLGGEQIYQESVTEIVDEITPGQAMNFSGAENEINITANPGDVFTLSLSAVHNCLGSSVMVQWGGGPEPQNSGGIIMIGTLYQPEMRMILDEANIAHIEFDPLMPWGASDIRDIKWEIWGPLKDFEKISLSNDNKLEDSTGKTLTVRELSDNQSIWTWSGKKVLTNGELNLQMCVRTVYGDLNSDCHAFGILRFEVTADDSGFLSAKIFLTLSALLALLAFVGNAFNQGLLIPIPILSALAVMMLLFVPTAFSQNNLGADAAIYDNTRVPNAELFDENDDTVTITDLFDGKDALIIGIGLPASENLIEQSNQFNETIDRYGDDVAVIHVLSGMEPMASDIVQMRQQLNTTWPILMDKNEQFASTLPDGVSDSVVIIDKAMHVTYSKTPVAYADDISEAIDDIPAGGPQNLGAYFALLVGPGLFLFFIALPREGWTPPDEPLPPGSLWASIIGAGAAGILLVNIPILIATILPLGTGLLFYLNYHDVVVR
;
A
#
# COMPACT_ATOMS: atom_id res chain seq x y z
N MET A 1 -55.34 10.14 -46.64
CA MET A 1 -54.00 10.77 -46.74
C MET A 1 -53.49 11.28 -45.39
N ALA A 2 -54.34 11.89 -44.54
CA ALA A 2 -53.94 12.44 -43.22
C ALA A 2 -53.28 11.43 -42.24
N ASN A 3 -53.70 10.16 -42.23
CA ASN A 3 -53.10 9.17 -41.31
C ASN A 3 -51.69 8.72 -41.71
N ARG A 4 -51.33 8.75 -43.01
CA ARG A 4 -49.97 8.40 -43.46
C ARG A 4 -48.96 9.50 -43.15
N THR A 5 -49.38 10.76 -43.20
CA THR A 5 -48.54 11.91 -42.83
C THR A 5 -48.26 11.95 -41.33
N ILE A 6 -49.22 11.59 -40.48
CA ILE A 6 -49.03 11.53 -39.02
C ILE A 6 -48.06 10.40 -38.64
N SER A 7 -48.20 9.21 -39.22
CA SER A 7 -47.24 8.11 -38.97
C SER A 7 -45.83 8.43 -39.47
N MET A 8 -45.67 9.15 -40.60
CA MET A 8 -44.34 9.58 -41.06
C MET A 8 -43.71 10.61 -40.11
N VAL A 9 -44.49 11.58 -39.63
CA VAL A 9 -44.01 12.57 -38.66
C VAL A 9 -43.62 11.90 -37.34
N LEU A 10 -44.41 10.94 -36.85
CA LEU A 10 -44.07 10.14 -35.67
C LEU A 10 -42.83 9.27 -35.87
N LEU A 11 -42.64 8.70 -37.06
CA LEU A 11 -41.45 7.90 -37.38
C LEU A 11 -40.19 8.78 -37.48
N ILE A 12 -40.31 10.01 -38.00
CA ILE A 12 -39.22 11.00 -38.05
C ILE A 12 -38.89 11.52 -36.66
N LEU A 13 -39.90 11.73 -35.80
CA LEU A 13 -39.70 12.06 -34.39
C LEU A 13 -39.03 10.91 -33.62
N LEU A 14 -39.44 9.67 -33.87
CA LEU A 14 -38.83 8.49 -33.25
C LEU A 14 -37.38 8.31 -33.73
N ALA A 15 -37.11 8.51 -35.03
CA ALA A 15 -35.76 8.48 -35.58
C ALA A 15 -34.91 9.65 -35.06
N GLY A 16 -35.50 10.83 -34.84
CA GLY A 16 -34.85 11.98 -34.22
C GLY A 16 -34.49 11.74 -32.75
N VAL A 17 -35.34 11.04 -31.99
CA VAL A 17 -35.06 10.65 -30.60
C VAL A 17 -33.99 9.55 -30.53
N VAL A 18 -33.98 8.61 -31.47
CA VAL A 18 -32.94 7.55 -31.56
C VAL A 18 -31.60 8.11 -32.07
N ALA A 19 -31.59 9.15 -32.90
CA ALA A 19 -30.38 9.82 -33.37
C ALA A 19 -29.83 10.87 -32.40
N ALA A 20 -30.63 11.35 -31.43
CA ALA A 20 -30.20 12.33 -30.43
C ALA A 20 -29.45 11.72 -29.23
N THR A 21 -29.35 10.38 -29.12
CA THR A 21 -28.68 9.71 -27.99
C THR A 21 -27.21 9.37 -28.22
N THR A 22 -26.59 9.80 -29.33
CA THR A 22 -25.14 9.69 -29.50
C THR A 22 -24.49 11.06 -29.37
N VAL A 23 -24.64 11.67 -28.19
CA VAL A 23 -23.61 12.56 -27.69
C VAL A 23 -22.56 11.63 -27.09
N THR A 24 -21.51 11.32 -27.85
CA THR A 24 -20.29 10.77 -27.26
C THR A 24 -19.69 11.88 -26.41
N ALA A 25 -20.09 11.94 -25.14
CA ALA A 25 -19.24 12.54 -24.13
C ALA A 25 -17.92 11.78 -24.17
N GLN A 26 -16.81 12.50 -24.07
CA GLN A 26 -15.50 11.90 -23.86
C GLN A 26 -15.65 11.04 -22.59
N ASP A 27 -15.53 9.72 -22.74
CA ASP A 27 -15.71 8.77 -21.64
C ASP A 27 -14.43 8.79 -20.81
N ASP A 28 -14.28 9.84 -19.98
CA ASP A 28 -13.22 9.95 -18.98
C ASP A 28 -13.53 8.95 -17.85
N SER A 29 -13.45 7.66 -18.16
CA SER A 29 -13.56 6.58 -17.18
C SER A 29 -12.18 6.30 -16.58
N TYR A 30 -12.07 6.52 -15.27
CA TYR A 30 -10.85 6.28 -14.50
C TYR A 30 -10.88 4.84 -13.98
N LYS A 31 -10.25 3.93 -14.72
CA LYS A 31 -10.22 2.50 -14.39
C LYS A 31 -9.05 2.16 -13.46
N PRO A 32 -9.12 1.05 -12.71
CA PRO A 32 -7.99 0.53 -11.95
C PRO A 32 -6.71 0.45 -12.80
N GLY A 33 -5.59 0.92 -12.26
CA GLY A 33 -4.32 1.10 -12.97
C GLY A 33 -4.13 2.49 -13.61
N TYR A 34 -5.12 3.39 -13.53
CA TYR A 34 -4.93 4.79 -13.91
C TYR A 34 -3.96 5.49 -12.95
N ILE A 35 -2.90 6.08 -13.51
CA ILE A 35 -1.92 6.88 -12.79
C ILE A 35 -1.83 8.25 -13.47
N ASP A 36 -1.91 9.31 -12.67
CA ASP A 36 -1.75 10.68 -13.13
C ASP A 36 -0.92 11.48 -12.13
N TRP A 37 -0.07 12.36 -12.65
CA TRP A 37 0.79 13.24 -11.85
C TRP A 37 0.67 14.67 -12.37
N GLU A 38 0.23 15.55 -11.49
CA GLU A 38 0.24 17.00 -11.70
C GLU A 38 1.43 17.59 -10.95
N VAL A 39 2.51 17.86 -11.68
CA VAL A 39 3.75 18.44 -11.12
C VAL A 39 3.78 19.93 -11.44
N ASN A 40 4.05 20.76 -10.43
CA ASN A 40 4.30 22.18 -10.64
C ASN A 40 5.53 22.34 -11.55
N PRO A 41 5.39 22.96 -12.73
CA PRO A 41 6.48 23.05 -13.69
C PRO A 41 7.56 24.06 -13.29
N VAL A 42 7.44 24.75 -12.15
CA VAL A 42 8.40 25.79 -11.76
C VAL A 42 9.46 25.22 -10.83
N GLU A 43 10.69 25.27 -11.32
CA GLU A 43 11.91 24.82 -10.66
C GLU A 43 12.86 25.99 -10.49
N GLN A 44 13.46 26.14 -9.30
CA GLN A 44 14.28 27.31 -8.98
C GLN A 44 15.59 26.90 -8.30
N LEU A 45 16.69 27.49 -8.78
CA LEU A 45 17.98 27.46 -8.12
C LEU A 45 18.30 28.87 -7.63
N PHE A 46 18.46 29.04 -6.34
CA PHE A 46 18.72 30.32 -5.70
C PHE A 46 20.20 30.53 -5.47
N VAL A 47 20.63 31.79 -5.58
CA VAL A 47 21.95 32.23 -5.13
C VAL A 47 21.84 32.61 -3.65
N GLU A 48 22.60 31.92 -2.80
CA GLU A 48 22.75 32.23 -1.38
C GLU A 48 24.19 32.65 -1.08
N GLY A 49 24.35 33.60 -0.16
CA GLY A 49 25.65 34.06 0.35
C GLY A 49 25.67 35.58 0.50
N MET A 50 26.35 36.09 1.51
CA MET A 50 26.36 37.53 1.80
C MET A 50 27.18 38.36 0.79
N THR A 51 28.21 37.73 0.21
CA THR A 51 29.17 38.35 -0.73
C THR A 51 29.46 37.42 -1.90
N GLU A 52 30.06 37.93 -2.95
CA GLU A 52 30.48 37.20 -4.15
C GLU A 52 31.41 36.02 -3.84
N THR A 53 32.21 36.10 -2.77
CA THR A 53 33.13 35.02 -2.35
C THR A 53 32.46 33.89 -1.59
N SER A 54 31.30 34.17 -0.99
CA SER A 54 30.49 33.21 -0.23
C SER A 54 29.30 32.69 -1.02
N ALA A 55 29.11 33.17 -2.25
CA ALA A 55 27.95 32.85 -3.07
C ALA A 55 27.97 31.39 -3.52
N VAL A 56 26.84 30.70 -3.37
CA VAL A 56 26.63 29.30 -3.79
C VAL A 56 25.26 29.21 -4.45
N LEU A 57 25.15 28.30 -5.44
CA LEU A 57 23.88 27.99 -6.08
C LEU A 57 23.23 26.80 -5.38
N GLN A 58 22.04 27.00 -4.83
CA GLN A 58 21.34 25.98 -4.04
C GLN A 58 19.85 25.91 -4.38
N ARG A 59 19.19 24.88 -3.87
CA ARG A 59 17.77 24.63 -4.10
C ARG A 59 16.90 25.22 -3.00
N GLU A 60 17.40 25.23 -1.78
CA GLU A 60 16.68 25.79 -0.65
C GLU A 60 16.48 27.28 -0.87
N ARG A 61 15.26 27.72 -0.60
CA ARG A 61 14.93 29.14 -0.67
C ARG A 61 15.78 29.89 0.36
N PRO A 62 16.52 30.94 -0.04
CA PRO A 62 17.42 31.63 0.86
C PRO A 62 16.66 32.26 2.02
N ASP A 63 17.31 32.32 3.18
CA ASP A 63 16.76 32.98 4.35
C ASP A 63 16.51 34.48 4.10
N GLN A 64 15.91 35.17 5.07
CA GLN A 64 15.65 36.63 5.02
C GLN A 64 16.93 37.49 4.92
N THR A 65 18.12 36.88 4.89
CA THR A 65 19.40 37.58 4.82
C THR A 65 19.69 37.99 3.38
N GLU A 66 19.68 39.29 3.13
CA GLU A 66 20.07 39.88 1.85
C GLU A 66 21.59 39.77 1.64
N GLY A 67 21.97 39.32 0.44
CA GLY A 67 23.34 39.30 -0.05
C GLY A 67 23.51 40.23 -1.26
N GLY A 68 24.75 40.57 -1.58
CA GLY A 68 25.01 41.33 -2.79
C GLY A 68 26.40 41.94 -2.84
N ILE A 69 26.65 42.68 -3.91
CA ILE A 69 27.91 43.37 -4.16
C ILE A 69 27.65 44.78 -4.70
N SER A 70 28.37 45.75 -4.16
CA SER A 70 28.38 47.13 -4.69
C SER A 70 29.42 47.22 -5.80
N LEU A 71 28.99 47.67 -6.98
CA LEU A 71 29.82 47.88 -8.16
C LEU A 71 30.23 49.36 -8.22
N ASP A 72 31.54 49.60 -8.26
CA ASP A 72 32.09 50.95 -8.38
C ASP A 72 31.71 51.64 -9.72
N PRO A 73 31.76 52.98 -9.79
CA PRO A 73 31.61 53.70 -11.05
C PRO A 73 32.60 53.20 -12.11
N LEU A 74 32.14 53.00 -13.35
CA LEU A 74 32.93 52.45 -14.47
C LEU A 74 33.37 50.98 -14.27
N PHE A 75 32.70 50.22 -13.39
CA PHE A 75 32.98 48.81 -13.23
C PHE A 75 32.80 48.04 -14.54
N ASN A 76 33.73 47.14 -14.85
CA ASN A 76 33.65 46.19 -15.94
C ASN A 76 34.41 44.93 -15.54
N GLY A 77 33.68 43.85 -15.28
CA GLY A 77 34.28 42.59 -14.83
C GLY A 77 33.27 41.51 -14.51
N GLU A 78 33.82 40.34 -14.18
CA GLU A 78 33.08 39.22 -13.63
C GLU A 78 32.81 39.46 -12.14
N ILE A 79 31.59 39.15 -11.70
CA ILE A 79 31.19 39.21 -10.28
C ILE A 79 31.50 37.86 -9.63
N PHE A 80 30.92 36.77 -10.13
CA PHE A 80 31.18 35.42 -9.65
C PHE A 80 30.90 34.36 -10.72
N THR A 81 31.45 33.17 -10.50
CA THR A 81 31.05 31.91 -11.12
C THR A 81 30.80 30.88 -10.03
N ILE A 82 29.55 30.42 -9.91
CA ILE A 82 29.08 29.54 -8.82
C ILE A 82 28.45 28.26 -9.37
N GLN A 83 28.45 27.20 -8.57
CA GLN A 83 28.00 25.87 -8.98
C GLN A 83 26.92 25.31 -8.05
N SER A 84 26.00 24.53 -8.61
CA SER A 84 25.01 23.75 -7.85
C SER A 84 25.61 22.46 -7.29
N GLN A 85 24.87 21.82 -6.39
CA GLN A 85 25.08 20.40 -6.11
C GLN A 85 24.90 19.55 -7.39
N PRO A 86 25.61 18.42 -7.50
CA PRO A 86 25.50 17.54 -8.66
C PRO A 86 24.12 16.88 -8.74
N VAL A 87 23.65 16.68 -9.97
CA VAL A 87 22.45 15.91 -10.28
C VAL A 87 22.68 14.44 -9.90
N GLN A 88 21.73 13.83 -9.20
CA GLN A 88 21.74 12.41 -8.83
C GLN A 88 20.97 11.57 -9.85
N THR A 89 19.83 12.07 -10.33
CA THR A 89 18.96 11.39 -11.29
C THR A 89 19.00 12.12 -12.63
N GLY A 90 19.49 11.45 -13.67
CA GLY A 90 19.58 12.05 -15.01
C GLY A 90 18.20 12.31 -15.62
N PHE A 91 18.09 13.39 -16.41
CA PHE A 91 16.84 13.77 -17.08
C PHE A 91 17.12 14.48 -18.41
N ALA A 92 16.14 14.46 -19.32
CA ALA A 92 16.21 15.14 -20.61
C ALA A 92 14.85 15.76 -20.92
N GLN A 93 14.76 17.09 -20.85
CA GLN A 93 13.50 17.83 -20.96
C GLN A 93 13.68 19.15 -21.71
N THR A 94 12.59 19.64 -22.30
CA THR A 94 12.51 21.00 -22.86
C THR A 94 11.91 21.91 -21.80
N VAL A 95 12.66 22.95 -21.39
CA VAL A 95 12.21 23.91 -20.38
C VAL A 95 12.37 25.34 -20.90
N LYS A 96 11.57 26.27 -20.35
CA LYS A 96 11.86 27.69 -20.49
C LYS A 96 12.75 28.11 -19.34
N MET A 97 13.92 28.64 -19.64
CA MET A 97 14.86 29.09 -18.63
C MET A 97 15.04 30.59 -18.68
N SER A 98 15.14 31.21 -17.52
CA SER A 98 15.60 32.58 -17.35
C SER A 98 16.42 32.71 -16.07
N VAL A 99 17.10 33.85 -15.95
CA VAL A 99 17.90 34.20 -14.77
C VAL A 99 17.34 35.50 -14.22
N PHE A 100 17.22 35.61 -12.90
CA PHE A 100 16.66 36.78 -12.23
C PHE A 100 17.64 37.33 -11.22
N PHE A 101 17.78 38.65 -11.20
CA PHE A 101 18.56 39.43 -10.25
C PHE A 101 17.94 40.82 -10.13
N SER A 102 18.25 41.50 -9.04
CA SER A 102 17.74 42.85 -8.78
C SER A 102 18.88 43.83 -8.53
N VAL A 103 18.71 45.06 -8.99
CA VAL A 103 19.75 46.09 -8.91
C VAL A 103 19.17 47.42 -8.45
N TYR A 104 19.86 48.09 -7.54
CA TYR A 104 19.51 49.45 -7.10
C TYR A 104 20.79 50.28 -6.93
N LEU A 105 20.65 51.60 -6.86
CA LEU A 105 21.75 52.54 -6.60
C LEU A 105 22.13 52.50 -5.12
N ASP A 106 23.43 52.44 -4.85
CA ASP A 106 23.97 52.43 -3.49
C ASP A 106 23.71 53.78 -2.77
N ASP A 107 23.66 53.77 -1.42
CA ASP A 107 23.14 54.83 -0.54
C ASP A 107 23.88 56.19 -0.61
N ASN A 108 24.95 56.28 -1.42
CA ASN A 108 25.80 57.45 -1.55
C ASN A 108 25.35 58.46 -2.62
N VAL A 109 24.27 58.18 -3.35
CA VAL A 109 23.75 59.02 -4.44
C VAL A 109 22.23 59.23 -4.36
N GLY A 110 21.74 60.35 -4.91
CA GLY A 110 20.31 60.65 -4.98
C GLY A 110 19.60 59.81 -6.05
N PRO A 111 18.25 59.71 -6.00
CA PRO A 111 17.49 59.01 -7.04
C PRO A 111 17.67 59.69 -8.40
N GLU A 112 17.51 58.92 -9.49
CA GLU A 112 17.67 59.38 -10.87
C GLU A 112 19.07 59.94 -11.24
N THR A 113 20.11 59.64 -10.46
CA THR A 113 21.47 60.16 -10.73
C THR A 113 21.96 59.72 -12.13
N CYS A 114 21.74 58.45 -12.48
CA CYS A 114 22.12 57.90 -13.78
C CYS A 114 21.22 58.38 -14.93
N PHE A 115 19.90 58.44 -14.71
CA PHE A 115 18.99 59.04 -15.68
C PHE A 115 19.30 60.50 -16.00
N ARG A 116 19.65 61.31 -15.00
CA ARG A 116 20.06 62.70 -15.20
C ARG A 116 21.33 62.81 -16.02
N GLN A 117 22.30 61.93 -15.80
CA GLN A 117 23.52 61.90 -16.59
C GLN A 117 23.24 61.55 -18.06
N GLN A 118 22.34 60.60 -18.31
CA GLN A 118 21.92 60.21 -19.66
C GLN A 118 21.16 61.33 -20.41
N THR A 119 20.31 62.08 -19.71
CA THR A 119 19.35 63.03 -20.31
C THR A 119 19.85 64.48 -20.43
N THR A 120 21.00 64.81 -19.85
CA THR A 120 21.57 66.16 -19.99
C THR A 120 22.04 66.45 -21.42
N SER A 121 21.86 67.71 -21.86
CA SER A 121 22.08 68.21 -23.24
C SER A 121 23.53 68.11 -23.77
N LEU A 122 24.45 67.54 -23.00
CA LEU A 122 25.84 67.32 -23.37
C LEU A 122 26.16 65.87 -23.77
N GLN A 123 25.23 64.90 -23.61
CA GLN A 123 25.44 63.46 -23.91
C GLN A 123 26.86 62.99 -23.55
N LEU A 124 27.29 63.26 -22.32
CA LEU A 124 28.71 63.14 -21.94
C LEU A 124 29.19 61.68 -21.82
N SER A 125 28.29 60.73 -21.56
CA SER A 125 28.59 59.29 -21.51
C SER A 125 27.33 58.44 -21.53
N ASP A 126 27.47 57.17 -21.91
CA ASP A 126 26.46 56.12 -21.67
C ASP A 126 26.37 55.87 -20.15
N ALA A 127 25.21 56.08 -19.52
CA ALA A 127 25.01 55.93 -18.06
C ALA A 127 24.22 54.65 -17.72
N THR A 128 24.32 53.62 -18.57
CA THR A 128 23.62 52.34 -18.40
C THR A 128 24.39 51.37 -17.50
N THR A 129 23.64 50.44 -16.90
CA THR A 129 24.15 49.25 -16.23
C THR A 129 23.75 48.04 -17.06
N THR A 130 24.70 47.15 -17.36
CA THR A 130 24.45 45.90 -18.07
C THR A 130 24.87 44.73 -17.20
N LEU A 131 23.97 43.77 -16.98
CA LEU A 131 24.28 42.47 -16.40
C LEU A 131 24.28 41.41 -17.50
N THR A 132 25.32 40.58 -17.54
CA THR A 132 25.43 39.45 -18.47
C THR A 132 25.49 38.14 -17.70
N TYR A 133 24.55 37.26 -18.03
CA TYR A 133 24.37 35.96 -17.40
C TYR A 133 24.81 34.86 -18.35
N THR A 134 25.50 33.86 -17.84
CA THR A 134 25.81 32.64 -18.59
C THR A 134 25.54 31.44 -17.70
N VAL A 135 24.69 30.53 -18.17
CA VAL A 135 24.40 29.27 -17.48
C VAL A 135 24.97 28.13 -18.31
N SER A 136 25.70 27.24 -17.65
CA SER A 136 26.19 25.98 -18.24
C SER A 136 25.79 24.77 -17.41
N LEU A 137 25.62 23.63 -18.07
CA LEU A 137 25.28 22.34 -17.48
C LEU A 137 26.31 21.32 -17.96
N GLY A 138 26.98 20.61 -17.05
CA GLY A 138 28.03 19.64 -17.41
C GLY A 138 29.21 20.26 -18.17
N GLY A 139 29.39 21.58 -18.08
CA GLY A 139 30.41 22.34 -18.83
C GLY A 139 29.98 22.83 -20.21
N GLU A 140 28.77 22.51 -20.68
CA GLU A 140 28.19 23.05 -21.92
C GLU A 140 27.34 24.28 -21.61
N GLN A 141 27.54 25.37 -22.34
CA GLN A 141 26.74 26.59 -22.20
C GLN A 141 25.34 26.36 -22.77
N ILE A 142 24.31 26.51 -21.92
CA ILE A 142 22.91 26.29 -22.29
C ILE A 142 22.10 27.58 -22.39
N TYR A 143 22.53 28.66 -21.73
CA TYR A 143 21.86 29.97 -21.78
C TYR A 143 22.85 31.11 -21.63
N GLN A 144 22.61 32.18 -22.37
CA GLN A 144 23.32 33.44 -22.24
C GLN A 144 22.41 34.59 -22.63
N GLU A 145 22.35 35.60 -21.78
CA GLU A 145 21.53 36.79 -21.99
C GLU A 145 22.21 38.00 -21.35
N SER A 146 21.94 39.19 -21.87
CA SER A 146 22.42 40.45 -21.29
C SER A 146 21.28 41.46 -21.16
N VAL A 147 21.11 42.01 -19.97
CA VAL A 147 20.06 43.00 -19.67
C VAL A 147 20.72 44.34 -19.41
N THR A 148 20.35 45.35 -20.19
CA THR A 148 20.89 46.72 -20.09
C THR A 148 19.77 47.69 -19.75
N GLU A 149 19.87 48.33 -18.60
CA GLU A 149 18.89 49.31 -18.12
C GLU A 149 19.58 50.50 -17.42
N ILE A 150 18.86 51.60 -17.23
CA ILE A 150 19.33 52.75 -16.45
C ILE A 150 18.79 52.58 -15.03
N VAL A 151 19.69 52.51 -14.04
CA VAL A 151 19.30 52.28 -12.63
C VAL A 151 18.96 53.61 -11.96
N ASP A 152 17.73 53.75 -11.48
CA ASP A 152 17.22 55.00 -10.89
C ASP A 152 16.68 54.88 -9.47
N GLU A 153 16.48 53.66 -8.98
CA GLU A 153 15.97 53.35 -7.65
C GLU A 153 17.10 53.24 -6.63
N ILE A 154 16.88 53.69 -5.39
CA ILE A 154 17.91 53.79 -4.32
C ILE A 154 17.61 52.90 -3.11
N THR A 155 16.54 52.12 -3.13
CA THR A 155 16.08 51.34 -1.97
C THR A 155 16.01 49.85 -2.33
N PRO A 156 16.49 48.93 -1.47
CA PRO A 156 16.41 47.48 -1.70
C PRO A 156 14.99 46.99 -2.03
N GLY A 157 13.98 47.48 -1.29
CA GLY A 157 12.57 47.12 -1.53
C GLY A 157 11.94 47.70 -2.79
N GLN A 158 12.66 48.52 -3.56
CA GLN A 158 12.25 49.04 -4.88
C GLN A 158 13.31 48.71 -5.93
N ALA A 159 14.14 47.68 -5.71
CA ALA A 159 15.19 47.32 -6.65
C ALA A 159 14.60 47.00 -8.03
N MET A 160 15.31 47.43 -9.07
CA MET A 160 14.91 47.23 -10.45
C MET A 160 15.15 45.78 -10.85
N ASN A 161 14.21 45.21 -11.60
CA ASN A 161 14.30 43.85 -12.10
C ASN A 161 15.27 43.78 -13.30
N PHE A 162 16.35 43.00 -13.17
CA PHE A 162 17.33 42.73 -14.22
C PHE A 162 17.21 41.31 -14.77
N SER A 163 16.00 40.72 -14.78
CA SER A 163 15.77 39.36 -15.28
C SER A 163 16.02 39.24 -16.79
N GLY A 164 16.73 38.18 -17.17
CA GLY A 164 16.92 37.83 -18.58
C GLY A 164 15.63 37.33 -19.24
N ALA A 165 15.59 37.36 -20.57
CA ALA A 165 14.48 36.82 -21.34
C ALA A 165 14.31 35.32 -21.12
N GLU A 166 13.06 34.85 -21.11
CA GLU A 166 12.73 33.43 -21.07
C GLU A 166 13.01 32.78 -22.44
N ASN A 167 13.95 31.83 -22.46
CA ASN A 167 14.34 31.11 -23.66
C ASN A 167 14.00 29.63 -23.52
N GLU A 168 13.40 29.04 -24.55
CA GLU A 168 13.11 27.61 -24.61
C GLU A 168 14.38 26.83 -24.95
N ILE A 169 14.80 25.93 -24.06
CA ILE A 169 16.08 25.21 -24.12
C ILE A 169 15.84 23.74 -23.85
N ASN A 170 16.51 22.90 -24.63
CA ASN A 170 16.57 21.46 -24.37
C ASN A 170 17.74 21.19 -23.44
N ILE A 171 17.44 20.74 -22.22
CA ILE A 171 18.45 20.39 -21.23
C ILE A 171 18.53 18.87 -21.10
N THR A 172 19.76 18.37 -20.99
CA THR A 172 20.04 16.95 -20.73
C THR A 172 21.13 16.90 -19.66
N ALA A 173 20.78 16.34 -18.50
CA ALA A 173 21.68 16.19 -17.37
C ALA A 173 21.96 14.71 -17.12
N ASN A 174 23.23 14.36 -16.92
CA ASN A 174 23.64 13.05 -16.46
C ASN A 174 23.92 13.09 -14.95
N PRO A 175 23.85 11.95 -14.26
CA PRO A 175 24.30 11.85 -12.88
C PRO A 175 25.74 12.37 -12.73
N GLY A 176 25.95 13.34 -11.83
CA GLY A 176 27.22 14.03 -11.60
C GLY A 176 27.35 15.41 -12.26
N ASP A 177 26.48 15.76 -13.20
CA ASP A 177 26.51 17.08 -13.85
C ASP A 177 26.08 18.18 -12.86
N VAL A 178 26.67 19.37 -12.99
CA VAL A 178 26.37 20.56 -12.16
C VAL A 178 25.90 21.72 -13.03
N PHE A 179 24.98 22.52 -12.50
CA PHE A 179 24.64 23.82 -13.06
C PHE A 179 25.69 24.84 -12.61
N THR A 180 26.25 25.59 -13.55
CA THR A 180 27.19 26.68 -13.28
C THR A 180 26.59 28.00 -13.77
N LEU A 181 26.46 28.97 -12.87
CA LEU A 181 26.01 30.33 -13.17
C LEU A 181 27.18 31.29 -13.09
N SER A 182 27.46 31.99 -14.19
CA SER A 182 28.43 33.07 -14.26
C SER A 182 27.72 34.41 -14.44
N LEU A 183 28.05 35.36 -13.57
CA LEU A 183 27.51 36.70 -13.56
C LEU A 183 28.63 37.71 -13.83
N SER A 184 28.44 38.58 -14.82
CA SER A 184 29.34 39.70 -15.10
C SER A 184 28.55 40.98 -15.28
N ALA A 185 29.20 42.12 -15.02
CA ALA A 185 28.54 43.40 -15.03
C ALA A 185 29.41 44.50 -15.66
N VAL A 186 28.73 45.45 -16.29
CA VAL A 186 29.30 46.71 -16.79
C VAL A 186 28.44 47.86 -16.28
N HIS A 187 29.01 48.75 -15.46
CA HIS A 187 28.33 49.91 -14.91
C HIS A 187 28.99 51.20 -15.40
N ASN A 188 28.34 51.93 -16.30
CA ASN A 188 28.94 53.10 -16.96
C ASN A 188 28.54 54.46 -16.34
N CYS A 189 27.68 54.46 -15.32
CA CYS A 189 27.25 55.70 -14.66
C CYS A 189 28.39 56.28 -13.80
N LEU A 190 28.59 57.60 -13.89
CA LEU A 190 29.74 58.26 -13.24
C LEU A 190 29.33 58.80 -11.87
N GLY A 191 30.11 58.47 -10.85
CA GLY A 191 29.91 59.01 -9.50
C GLY A 191 28.77 58.35 -8.72
N SER A 192 28.20 57.25 -9.22
CA SER A 192 27.29 56.35 -8.51
C SER A 192 27.87 54.94 -8.47
N SER A 193 27.65 54.23 -7.38
CA SER A 193 27.75 52.76 -7.35
C SER A 193 26.36 52.14 -7.45
N VAL A 194 26.30 50.90 -7.94
CA VAL A 194 25.07 50.09 -7.96
C VAL A 194 25.26 48.84 -7.14
N MET A 195 24.28 48.49 -6.32
CA MET A 195 24.22 47.23 -5.61
C MET A 195 23.49 46.20 -6.47
N VAL A 196 24.18 45.12 -6.82
CA VAL A 196 23.54 43.91 -7.35
C VAL A 196 23.16 43.04 -6.16
N GLN A 197 21.87 42.80 -6.00
CA GLN A 197 21.32 42.08 -4.86
C GLN A 197 20.89 40.66 -5.25
N TRP A 198 21.18 39.73 -4.36
CA TRP A 198 20.68 38.35 -4.39
C TRP A 198 20.45 37.86 -2.96
N GLY A 199 19.54 36.92 -2.77
CA GLY A 199 19.16 36.49 -1.41
C GLY A 199 18.38 37.58 -0.67
N GLY A 200 17.56 37.15 0.28
CA GLY A 200 16.70 38.04 1.04
C GLY A 200 15.23 37.98 0.64
N GLY A 201 14.48 37.27 1.48
CA GLY A 201 13.05 37.47 1.63
C GLY A 201 12.13 36.54 0.82
N PRO A 202 10.85 36.45 1.22
CA PRO A 202 9.88 35.54 0.65
C PRO A 202 9.23 36.08 -0.63
N GLU A 203 9.72 37.19 -1.16
CA GLU A 203 9.26 37.77 -2.41
C GLU A 203 10.35 37.60 -3.50
N PRO A 204 10.00 37.13 -4.71
CA PRO A 204 10.96 36.92 -5.80
C PRO A 204 11.77 38.16 -6.18
N GLN A 205 11.28 39.34 -5.78
CA GLN A 205 11.79 40.66 -6.15
C GLN A 205 13.19 40.94 -5.57
N ASN A 206 13.58 40.30 -4.47
CA ASN A 206 14.87 40.54 -3.80
C ASN A 206 15.81 39.32 -3.88
N SER A 207 15.35 38.23 -4.49
CA SER A 207 16.15 37.02 -4.69
C SER A 207 16.93 37.04 -6.01
N GLY A 208 17.99 36.23 -6.10
CA GLY A 208 18.72 36.00 -7.35
C GLY A 208 18.82 34.51 -7.64
N GLY A 209 18.83 34.11 -8.91
CA GLY A 209 18.84 32.69 -9.26
C GLY A 209 18.53 32.35 -10.72
N ILE A 210 18.41 31.05 -10.97
CA ILE A 210 17.95 30.45 -12.21
C ILE A 210 16.52 29.97 -11.99
N ILE A 211 15.62 30.30 -12.91
CA ILE A 211 14.27 29.74 -12.96
C ILE A 211 14.15 28.87 -14.22
N MET A 212 13.62 27.67 -14.02
CA MET A 212 13.33 26.69 -15.07
C MET A 212 11.83 26.39 -15.01
N ILE A 213 11.15 26.56 -16.15
CA ILE A 213 9.73 26.30 -16.30
C ILE A 213 9.56 25.11 -17.24
N GLY A 214 9.32 23.95 -16.65
CA GLY A 214 9.05 22.66 -17.28
C GLY A 214 9.12 21.53 -16.25
N THR A 215 8.56 20.37 -16.59
CA THR A 215 8.54 19.21 -15.69
C THR A 215 9.88 18.47 -15.74
N LEU A 216 10.76 18.70 -14.77
CA LEU A 216 12.10 18.08 -14.73
C LEU A 216 12.09 16.62 -14.27
N TYR A 217 11.09 16.24 -13.49
CA TYR A 217 10.97 14.91 -12.90
C TYR A 217 9.51 14.46 -12.86
N GLN A 218 9.33 13.15 -12.75
CA GLN A 218 8.03 12.54 -12.53
C GLN A 218 8.20 11.48 -11.43
N PRO A 219 7.57 11.67 -10.25
CA PRO A 219 7.64 10.67 -9.20
C PRO A 219 6.94 9.37 -9.60
N GLU A 220 7.36 8.26 -9.02
CA GLU A 220 6.69 6.98 -9.18
C GLU A 220 6.07 6.53 -7.86
N MET A 221 4.86 5.99 -7.94
CA MET A 221 4.18 5.40 -6.79
C MET A 221 3.55 4.08 -7.17
N ARG A 222 3.57 3.15 -6.21
CA ARG A 222 2.92 1.85 -6.33
C ARG A 222 2.13 1.58 -5.05
N MET A 223 1.14 0.74 -5.20
CA MET A 223 0.35 0.26 -4.09
C MET A 223 0.08 -1.21 -4.29
N ILE A 224 0.29 -1.94 -3.21
CA ILE A 224 0.13 -3.38 -3.13
C ILE A 224 -0.93 -3.59 -2.05
N LEU A 225 -1.95 -4.35 -2.39
CA LEU A 225 -2.93 -4.81 -1.41
C LEU A 225 -2.49 -6.19 -0.95
N ASP A 226 -2.46 -6.38 0.36
CA ASP A 226 -2.28 -7.70 0.94
C ASP A 226 -3.58 -8.52 0.87
N GLU A 227 -3.51 -9.81 1.22
CA GLU A 227 -4.69 -10.68 1.20
C GLU A 227 -5.77 -10.29 2.23
N ALA A 228 -5.43 -9.44 3.21
CA ALA A 228 -6.36 -8.87 4.17
C ALA A 228 -6.93 -7.50 3.72
N ASN A 229 -6.68 -7.09 2.47
CA ASN A 229 -7.08 -5.80 1.89
C ASN A 229 -6.52 -4.57 2.65
N ILE A 230 -5.33 -4.70 3.23
CA ILE A 230 -4.56 -3.60 3.81
C ILE A 230 -3.59 -3.07 2.74
N ALA A 231 -3.47 -1.75 2.66
CA ALA A 231 -2.63 -1.11 1.66
C ALA A 231 -1.16 -1.02 2.11
N HIS A 232 -0.26 -1.40 1.22
CA HIS A 232 1.17 -1.14 1.29
C HIS A 232 1.54 -0.18 0.17
N ILE A 233 2.09 0.98 0.53
CA ILE A 233 2.37 2.05 -0.42
C ILE A 233 3.89 2.14 -0.60
N GLU A 234 4.34 2.10 -1.85
CA GLU A 234 5.72 2.35 -2.25
C GLU A 234 5.81 3.67 -3.02
N PHE A 235 6.84 4.46 -2.73
CA PHE A 235 7.15 5.69 -3.43
C PHE A 235 8.63 5.74 -3.79
N ASP A 236 8.93 6.02 -5.05
CA ASP A 236 10.29 6.20 -5.53
C ASP A 236 10.58 7.72 -5.66
N PRO A 237 11.47 8.26 -4.81
CA PRO A 237 11.82 9.68 -4.82
C PRO A 237 12.79 10.03 -5.97
N LEU A 238 12.33 9.88 -7.22
CA LEU A 238 13.07 10.16 -8.47
C LEU A 238 13.27 11.66 -8.73
N MET A 239 13.84 12.37 -7.77
CA MET A 239 14.16 13.80 -7.86
C MET A 239 15.50 14.01 -8.56
N PRO A 240 15.70 15.10 -9.33
CA PRO A 240 16.96 15.33 -10.03
C PRO A 240 18.16 15.47 -9.08
N TRP A 241 17.99 16.09 -7.92
CA TRP A 241 19.04 16.23 -6.89
C TRP A 241 18.88 15.26 -5.70
N GLY A 242 18.01 14.26 -5.84
CA GLY A 242 17.82 13.19 -4.87
C GLY A 242 16.73 13.45 -3.82
N ALA A 243 16.52 12.47 -2.94
CA ALA A 243 15.40 12.45 -2.02
C ALA A 243 15.42 13.57 -0.96
N SER A 244 16.58 14.21 -0.73
CA SER A 244 16.73 15.37 0.15
C SER A 244 15.91 16.60 -0.29
N ASP A 245 15.47 16.62 -1.54
CA ASP A 245 14.64 17.68 -2.12
C ASP A 245 13.23 17.66 -1.58
N ILE A 246 12.81 16.53 -1.01
CA ILE A 246 11.47 16.32 -0.51
C ILE A 246 11.42 16.77 0.95
N ARG A 247 10.60 17.77 1.20
CA ARG A 247 10.36 18.32 2.53
C ARG A 247 9.32 17.51 3.30
N ASP A 248 8.24 17.14 2.63
CA ASP A 248 7.10 16.44 3.23
C ASP A 248 6.34 15.65 2.16
N ILE A 249 5.81 14.49 2.55
CA ILE A 249 4.93 13.68 1.72
C ILE A 249 3.68 13.35 2.54
N LYS A 250 2.52 13.56 1.92
CA LYS A 250 1.24 13.15 2.48
C LYS A 250 0.54 12.27 1.48
N TRP A 251 0.05 11.13 1.93
CA TRP A 251 -0.82 10.28 1.13
C TRP A 251 -2.16 10.07 1.84
N GLU A 252 -3.19 9.82 1.04
CA GLU A 252 -4.56 9.61 1.47
C GLU A 252 -5.24 8.58 0.55
N ILE A 253 -5.98 7.64 1.15
CA ILE A 253 -6.77 6.64 0.43
C ILE A 253 -8.24 7.04 0.49
N TRP A 254 -8.85 7.11 -0.69
CA TRP A 254 -10.20 7.61 -0.89
C TRP A 254 -11.08 6.61 -1.62
N GLY A 255 -12.32 6.44 -1.14
CA GLY A 255 -13.41 5.80 -1.87
C GLY A 255 -14.44 5.13 -0.96
N PRO A 256 -15.34 4.30 -1.53
CA PRO A 256 -15.43 3.93 -2.94
C PRO A 256 -15.81 5.09 -3.85
N LEU A 257 -15.18 5.14 -5.02
CA LEU A 257 -15.36 6.18 -6.04
C LEU A 257 -16.15 5.63 -7.23
N LYS A 258 -16.82 6.54 -7.94
CA LYS A 258 -17.49 6.20 -9.20
C LYS A 258 -16.50 6.31 -10.36
N ASP A 259 -16.76 5.60 -11.46
CA ASP A 259 -15.86 5.49 -12.61
C ASP A 259 -15.55 6.85 -13.26
N PHE A 260 -16.48 7.81 -13.18
CA PHE A 260 -16.33 9.16 -13.72
C PHE A 260 -15.73 10.17 -12.73
N GLU A 261 -15.47 9.76 -11.49
CA GLU A 261 -14.98 10.63 -10.43
C GLU A 261 -13.46 10.50 -10.32
N LYS A 262 -12.74 11.55 -10.80
CA LYS A 262 -11.27 11.62 -10.75
C LYS A 262 -10.74 11.74 -9.32
N ILE A 263 -11.37 12.58 -8.49
CA ILE A 263 -11.02 12.83 -7.09
C ILE A 263 -12.31 12.95 -6.28
N SER A 264 -12.31 12.44 -5.05
CA SER A 264 -13.39 12.73 -4.09
C SER A 264 -13.01 13.93 -3.24
N LEU A 265 -13.97 14.85 -3.08
CA LEU A 265 -13.86 16.02 -2.21
C LEU A 265 -14.66 15.85 -0.90
N SER A 266 -15.32 14.70 -0.71
CA SER A 266 -16.13 14.43 0.47
C SER A 266 -15.32 13.69 1.53
N ASN A 267 -15.08 14.31 2.68
CA ASN A 267 -14.36 13.70 3.81
C ASN A 267 -14.92 12.34 4.25
N ASP A 268 -16.21 12.07 4.00
CA ASP A 268 -16.82 10.77 4.32
C ASP A 268 -16.22 9.61 3.51
N ASN A 269 -15.61 9.91 2.36
CA ASN A 269 -14.95 8.92 1.49
C ASN A 269 -13.47 8.74 1.85
N LYS A 270 -12.93 9.42 2.87
CA LYS A 270 -11.53 9.24 3.28
C LYS A 270 -11.43 8.02 4.19
N LEU A 271 -10.73 6.99 3.74
CA LEU A 271 -10.60 5.72 4.48
C LEU A 271 -9.39 5.76 5.42
N GLU A 272 -8.24 6.14 4.89
CA GLU A 272 -6.96 6.17 5.60
C GLU A 272 -6.07 7.30 5.07
N ASP A 273 -5.16 7.79 5.91
CA ASP A 273 -4.17 8.79 5.54
C ASP A 273 -2.83 8.51 6.23
N SER A 274 -1.81 9.25 5.79
CA SER A 274 -0.44 9.23 6.33
C SER A 274 -0.30 9.69 7.79
N THR A 275 -1.36 10.18 8.45
CA THR A 275 -1.24 10.74 9.81
C THR A 275 -0.95 9.65 10.82
N GLY A 276 0.17 9.79 11.56
CA GLY A 276 0.59 8.80 12.55
C GLY A 276 1.23 7.54 11.95
N LYS A 277 1.51 7.58 10.64
CA LYS A 277 2.23 6.54 9.90
C LYS A 277 3.71 6.89 9.85
N THR A 278 4.54 5.87 10.00
CA THR A 278 5.99 6.01 9.98
C THR A 278 6.49 5.70 8.58
N LEU A 279 7.21 6.65 7.99
CA LEU A 279 7.97 6.38 6.77
C LEU A 279 9.05 5.35 7.09
N THR A 280 9.04 4.25 6.34
CA THR A 280 10.10 3.25 6.33
C THR A 280 10.83 3.33 4.98
N VAL A 281 12.05 2.83 4.94
CA VAL A 281 12.86 2.81 3.72
C VAL A 281 13.15 1.34 3.44
N ARG A 282 12.88 0.87 2.23
CA ARG A 282 13.24 -0.47 1.75
C ARG A 282 14.46 -0.36 0.85
N GLU A 283 15.53 -1.10 1.15
CA GLU A 283 16.71 -1.15 0.28
C GLU A 283 16.65 -2.32 -0.71
N LEU A 284 16.60 -1.98 -2.00
CA LEU A 284 16.60 -2.91 -3.12
C LEU A 284 18.04 -3.26 -3.54
N SER A 285 18.17 -4.24 -4.43
CA SER A 285 19.42 -4.47 -5.15
C SER A 285 19.82 -3.23 -5.97
N ASP A 286 21.13 -2.95 -6.07
CA ASP A 286 21.74 -1.82 -6.81
C ASP A 286 21.71 -0.43 -6.13
N ASN A 287 21.80 -0.36 -4.79
CA ASN A 287 21.82 0.90 -4.00
C ASN A 287 20.59 1.80 -4.23
N GLN A 288 19.47 1.21 -4.64
CA GLN A 288 18.19 1.90 -4.77
C GLN A 288 17.41 1.74 -3.47
N SER A 289 16.79 2.83 -3.02
CA SER A 289 15.98 2.85 -1.81
C SER A 289 14.57 3.34 -2.16
N ILE A 290 13.56 2.60 -1.75
CA ILE A 290 12.15 2.97 -1.90
C ILE A 290 11.59 3.40 -0.56
N TRP A 291 10.70 4.38 -0.57
CA TRP A 291 9.99 4.84 0.61
C TRP A 291 8.68 4.08 0.75
N THR A 292 8.43 3.53 1.94
CA THR A 292 7.32 2.61 2.17
C THR A 292 6.46 3.03 3.36
N TRP A 293 5.16 2.79 3.25
CA TRP A 293 4.19 2.93 4.33
C TRP A 293 3.24 1.74 4.34
N SER A 294 2.82 1.33 5.53
CA SER A 294 1.77 0.31 5.68
C SER A 294 0.49 0.91 6.24
N GLY A 295 -0.63 0.45 5.68
CA GLY A 295 -1.96 0.67 6.21
C GLY A 295 -2.17 -0.06 7.52
N LYS A 296 -3.22 0.33 8.25
CA LYS A 296 -3.69 -0.36 9.45
C LYS A 296 -5.17 -0.74 9.34
N LYS A 297 -5.87 -0.22 8.34
CA LYS A 297 -7.29 -0.49 8.13
C LYS A 297 -7.47 -1.39 6.94
N VAL A 298 -8.35 -2.38 7.10
CA VAL A 298 -8.92 -3.16 6.01
C VAL A 298 -9.75 -2.21 5.15
N LEU A 299 -9.39 -2.11 3.86
CA LEU A 299 -10.06 -1.22 2.92
C LEU A 299 -11.42 -1.79 2.50
N THR A 300 -12.34 -0.89 2.14
CA THR A 300 -13.67 -1.29 1.66
C THR A 300 -13.64 -1.66 0.19
N ASN A 301 -14.38 -2.71 -0.17
CA ASN A 301 -14.51 -3.17 -1.56
C ASN A 301 -14.99 -2.08 -2.52
N GLY A 302 -14.44 -2.09 -3.73
CA GLY A 302 -14.77 -1.16 -4.82
C GLY A 302 -13.54 -0.45 -5.39
N GLU A 303 -13.78 0.54 -6.26
CA GLU A 303 -12.71 1.36 -6.83
C GLU A 303 -12.30 2.48 -5.86
N LEU A 304 -11.01 2.57 -5.59
CA LEU A 304 -10.40 3.52 -4.66
C LEU A 304 -9.30 4.31 -5.36
N ASN A 305 -8.96 5.47 -4.80
CA ASN A 305 -7.80 6.27 -5.21
C ASN A 305 -6.80 6.37 -4.05
N LEU A 306 -5.53 6.11 -4.36
CA LEU A 306 -4.42 6.64 -3.58
C LEU A 306 -4.08 8.01 -4.15
N GLN A 307 -4.22 9.04 -3.31
CA GLN A 307 -3.81 10.40 -3.62
C GLN A 307 -2.54 10.70 -2.85
N MET A 308 -1.53 11.24 -3.52
CA MET A 308 -0.26 11.57 -2.90
C MET A 308 0.16 12.99 -3.23
N CYS A 309 0.58 13.71 -2.20
CA CYS A 309 1.04 15.07 -2.28
C CYS A 309 2.49 15.15 -1.81
N VAL A 310 3.36 15.64 -2.69
CA VAL A 310 4.79 15.84 -2.43
C VAL A 310 5.07 17.34 -2.36
N ARG A 311 5.75 17.75 -1.29
CA ARG A 311 6.25 19.12 -1.11
C ARG A 311 7.77 19.11 -1.18
N THR A 312 8.31 19.88 -2.10
CA THR A 312 9.75 20.07 -2.29
C THR A 312 10.28 21.29 -1.52
N VAL A 313 11.60 21.36 -1.31
CA VAL A 313 12.26 22.46 -0.59
C VAL A 313 12.29 23.79 -1.36
N TYR A 314 12.22 23.73 -2.69
CA TYR A 314 12.33 24.88 -3.59
C TYR A 314 10.98 25.43 -4.07
N GLY A 315 9.89 24.69 -3.90
CA GLY A 315 8.58 25.12 -4.39
C GLY A 315 7.94 26.21 -3.52
N ASP A 316 6.82 26.75 -4.00
CA ASP A 316 6.11 27.85 -3.34
C ASP A 316 5.58 27.43 -1.96
N LEU A 317 6.02 28.15 -0.92
CA LEU A 317 5.60 27.92 0.47
C LEU A 317 4.09 28.08 0.68
N ASN A 318 3.42 28.86 -0.18
CA ASN A 318 1.96 29.04 -0.15
C ASN A 318 1.20 27.92 -0.86
N SER A 319 1.89 27.06 -1.61
CA SER A 319 1.26 25.89 -2.21
C SER A 319 1.18 24.75 -1.20
N ASP A 320 -0.02 24.17 -1.11
CA ASP A 320 -0.25 22.98 -0.29
C ASP A 320 0.47 21.75 -0.88
N CYS A 321 0.66 21.73 -2.20
CA CYS A 321 1.27 20.62 -2.93
C CYS A 321 2.14 21.09 -4.11
N HIS A 322 3.31 20.47 -4.31
CA HIS A 322 4.16 20.76 -5.48
C HIS A 322 4.04 19.69 -6.56
N ALA A 323 3.85 18.43 -6.17
CA ALA A 323 3.47 17.35 -7.09
C ALA A 323 2.32 16.55 -6.48
N PHE A 324 1.22 16.44 -7.22
CA PHE A 324 0.02 15.71 -6.83
C PHE A 324 -0.19 14.49 -7.73
N GLY A 325 -0.16 13.31 -7.14
CA GLY A 325 -0.34 12.03 -7.81
C GLY A 325 -1.69 11.40 -7.48
N ILE A 326 -2.32 10.74 -8.45
CA ILE A 326 -3.49 9.88 -8.27
C ILE A 326 -3.19 8.50 -8.84
N LEU A 327 -3.39 7.45 -8.04
CA LEU A 327 -3.35 6.04 -8.45
C LEU A 327 -4.72 5.40 -8.19
N ARG A 328 -5.43 5.01 -9.25
CA ARG A 328 -6.71 4.28 -9.17
C ARG A 328 -6.44 2.80 -8.99
N PHE A 329 -7.13 2.17 -8.06
CA PHE A 329 -7.03 0.73 -7.80
C PHE A 329 -8.38 0.14 -7.39
N GLU A 330 -8.49 -1.18 -7.41
CA GLU A 330 -9.71 -1.89 -7.04
C GLU A 330 -9.42 -2.83 -5.89
N VAL A 331 -10.31 -2.80 -4.89
CA VAL A 331 -10.37 -3.79 -3.82
C VAL A 331 -11.48 -4.77 -4.19
N THR A 332 -11.08 -5.98 -4.58
CA THR A 332 -12.02 -7.05 -4.91
C THR A 332 -12.60 -7.64 -3.63
N ALA A 333 -13.92 -7.89 -3.61
CA ALA A 333 -14.52 -8.64 -2.53
C ALA A 333 -14.02 -10.10 -2.57
N ASP A 334 -13.85 -10.71 -1.39
CA ASP A 334 -13.62 -12.16 -1.26
C ASP A 334 -14.61 -12.93 -2.11
N ASP A 335 -14.15 -13.98 -2.81
CA ASP A 335 -15.02 -14.79 -3.65
C ASP A 335 -16.06 -15.50 -2.78
N SER A 336 -17.25 -14.90 -2.70
CA SER A 336 -18.39 -15.46 -1.97
C SER A 336 -18.92 -16.76 -2.60
N GLY A 337 -18.34 -17.21 -3.71
CA GLY A 337 -18.73 -18.38 -4.46
C GLY A 337 -19.96 -18.15 -5.31
N PHE A 338 -20.14 -19.00 -6.32
CA PHE A 338 -21.27 -18.86 -7.25
C PHE A 338 -22.61 -19.33 -6.65
N LEU A 339 -22.59 -20.13 -5.57
CA LEU A 339 -23.80 -20.65 -4.91
C LEU A 339 -23.65 -20.75 -3.39
N SER A 340 -24.70 -20.34 -2.68
CA SER A 340 -24.76 -20.57 -1.24
C SER A 340 -24.84 -22.07 -0.92
N ALA A 341 -23.84 -22.59 -0.22
CA ALA A 341 -23.82 -23.98 0.21
C ALA A 341 -25.01 -24.31 1.12
N LYS A 342 -25.40 -23.36 1.97
CA LYS A 342 -26.59 -23.44 2.83
C LYS A 342 -27.85 -23.76 2.03
N ILE A 343 -28.08 -23.03 0.94
CA ILE A 343 -29.27 -23.22 0.10
C ILE A 343 -29.14 -24.52 -0.69
N PHE A 344 -27.99 -24.77 -1.31
CA PHE A 344 -27.84 -25.90 -2.21
C PHE A 344 -27.84 -27.25 -1.50
N LEU A 345 -27.12 -27.39 -0.37
CA LEU A 345 -27.06 -28.62 0.42
C LEU A 345 -28.41 -28.94 1.09
N THR A 346 -29.15 -27.92 1.54
CA THR A 346 -30.48 -28.14 2.13
C THR A 346 -31.51 -28.52 1.07
N LEU A 347 -31.46 -27.89 -0.11
CA LEU A 347 -32.34 -28.21 -1.23
C LEU A 347 -32.04 -29.60 -1.81
N SER A 348 -30.77 -29.97 -1.95
CA SER A 348 -30.36 -31.28 -2.45
C SER A 348 -30.76 -32.39 -1.48
N ALA A 349 -30.62 -32.18 -0.17
CA ALA A 349 -31.13 -33.10 0.84
C ALA A 349 -32.66 -33.26 0.77
N LEU A 350 -33.40 -32.17 0.56
CA LEU A 350 -34.85 -32.21 0.41
C LEU A 350 -35.27 -33.00 -0.84
N LEU A 351 -34.63 -32.70 -1.98
CA LEU A 351 -34.89 -33.38 -3.24
C LEU A 351 -34.51 -34.86 -3.18
N ALA A 352 -33.42 -35.21 -2.50
CA ALA A 352 -33.01 -36.59 -2.27
C ALA A 352 -34.05 -37.35 -1.43
N LEU A 353 -34.59 -36.73 -0.37
CA LEU A 353 -35.67 -37.32 0.43
C LEU A 353 -36.94 -37.54 -0.42
N LEU A 354 -37.35 -36.54 -1.21
CA LEU A 354 -38.52 -36.65 -2.08
C LEU A 354 -38.32 -37.72 -3.17
N ALA A 355 -37.13 -37.80 -3.77
CA ALA A 355 -36.78 -38.80 -4.76
C ALA A 355 -36.75 -40.22 -4.16
N PHE A 356 -36.20 -40.37 -2.95
CA PHE A 356 -36.22 -41.63 -2.21
C PHE A 356 -37.66 -42.09 -1.91
N VAL A 357 -38.49 -41.19 -1.39
CA VAL A 357 -39.91 -41.46 -1.13
C VAL A 357 -40.65 -41.84 -2.41
N GLY A 358 -40.45 -41.08 -3.50
CA GLY A 358 -41.05 -41.38 -4.80
C GLY A 358 -40.62 -42.73 -5.38
N ASN A 359 -39.34 -43.08 -5.26
CA ASN A 359 -38.82 -44.38 -5.69
C ASN A 359 -39.37 -45.53 -4.82
N ALA A 360 -39.45 -45.34 -3.50
CA ALA A 360 -40.02 -46.35 -2.59
C ALA A 360 -41.50 -46.63 -2.90
N PHE A 361 -42.29 -45.58 -3.19
CA PHE A 361 -43.67 -45.72 -3.66
C PHE A 361 -43.75 -46.48 -4.98
N ASN A 362 -42.87 -46.19 -5.94
CA ASN A 362 -42.82 -46.91 -7.23
C ASN A 362 -42.45 -48.39 -7.08
N GLN A 363 -41.68 -48.75 -6.04
CA GLN A 363 -41.32 -50.13 -5.73
C GLN A 363 -42.38 -50.87 -4.88
N GLY A 364 -43.51 -50.22 -4.58
CA GLY A 364 -44.59 -50.80 -3.78
C GLY A 364 -44.29 -50.90 -2.28
N LEU A 365 -43.21 -50.27 -1.80
CA LEU A 365 -42.90 -50.18 -0.38
C LEU A 365 -43.68 -49.00 0.24
N LEU A 366 -44.74 -49.31 1.00
CA LEU A 366 -45.38 -48.34 1.87
C LEU A 366 -44.52 -48.13 3.12
N ILE A 367 -43.68 -47.10 3.10
CA ILE A 367 -42.88 -46.72 4.26
C ILE A 367 -43.84 -46.30 5.40
N PRO A 368 -43.77 -46.94 6.58
CA PRO A 368 -44.56 -46.55 7.74
C PRO A 368 -44.35 -45.07 8.09
N ILE A 369 -45.44 -44.37 8.42
CA ILE A 369 -45.43 -42.95 8.81
C ILE A 369 -44.34 -42.63 9.86
N PRO A 370 -44.09 -43.46 10.90
CA PRO A 370 -43.03 -43.19 11.87
C PRO A 370 -41.62 -43.07 11.27
N ILE A 371 -41.32 -43.87 10.23
CA ILE A 371 -40.01 -43.86 9.55
C ILE A 371 -39.89 -42.63 8.66
N LEU A 372 -40.97 -42.25 7.98
CA LEU A 372 -41.06 -40.99 7.22
C LEU A 372 -40.86 -39.76 8.12
N SER A 373 -41.48 -39.74 9.30
CA SER A 373 -41.26 -38.67 10.28
C SER A 373 -39.83 -38.66 10.82
N ALA A 374 -39.22 -39.82 11.06
CA ALA A 374 -37.84 -39.91 11.51
C ALA A 374 -36.87 -39.38 10.44
N LEU A 375 -37.06 -39.74 9.16
CA LEU A 375 -36.27 -39.24 8.03
C LEU A 375 -36.42 -37.72 7.86
N ALA A 376 -37.61 -37.17 8.06
CA ALA A 376 -37.83 -35.72 8.00
C ALA A 376 -37.16 -34.97 9.15
N VAL A 377 -37.26 -35.47 10.38
CA VAL A 377 -36.57 -34.90 11.55
C VAL A 377 -35.06 -34.96 11.36
N MET A 378 -34.56 -36.07 10.83
CA MET A 378 -33.15 -36.25 10.50
C MET A 378 -32.66 -35.25 9.46
N MET A 379 -33.39 -35.08 8.36
CA MET A 379 -33.06 -34.07 7.36
C MET A 379 -32.95 -32.68 8.01
N LEU A 380 -33.84 -32.37 8.95
CA LEU A 380 -33.84 -31.11 9.70
C LEU A 380 -32.62 -30.97 10.63
N LEU A 381 -32.14 -32.07 11.21
CA LEU A 381 -30.92 -32.13 12.03
C LEU A 381 -29.62 -32.07 11.20
N PHE A 382 -29.65 -32.36 9.90
CA PHE A 382 -28.52 -32.16 8.97
C PHE A 382 -28.42 -30.73 8.42
N VAL A 383 -29.45 -29.89 8.57
CA VAL A 383 -29.39 -28.48 8.13
C VAL A 383 -28.27 -27.70 8.84
N PRO A 384 -28.07 -27.82 10.17
CA PRO A 384 -26.93 -27.23 10.89
C PRO A 384 -25.55 -27.50 10.25
N THR A 385 -25.28 -28.71 9.79
CA THR A 385 -23.97 -29.05 9.20
C THR A 385 -23.74 -28.41 7.83
N ALA A 386 -24.80 -28.01 7.14
CA ALA A 386 -24.70 -27.23 5.90
C ALA A 386 -24.41 -25.74 6.18
N PHE A 387 -24.65 -25.25 7.40
CA PHE A 387 -24.34 -23.86 7.77
C PHE A 387 -22.87 -23.60 8.06
N SER A 388 -22.10 -24.64 8.39
CA SER A 388 -20.65 -24.57 8.62
C SER A 388 -19.82 -24.79 7.36
N GLN A 389 -20.46 -24.97 6.20
CA GLN A 389 -19.77 -25.15 4.92
C GLN A 389 -19.62 -23.81 4.21
N ASN A 390 -18.45 -23.59 3.61
CA ASN A 390 -18.20 -22.45 2.73
C ASN A 390 -19.09 -22.56 1.48
N ASN A 391 -19.37 -21.42 0.85
CA ASN A 391 -20.17 -21.40 -0.36
C ASN A 391 -19.49 -22.20 -1.49
N LEU A 392 -20.29 -22.75 -2.40
CA LEU A 392 -19.76 -23.58 -3.47
C LEU A 392 -19.00 -22.72 -4.47
N GLY A 393 -17.76 -23.13 -4.76
CA GLY A 393 -16.84 -22.39 -5.62
C GLY A 393 -16.40 -21.05 -5.06
N ALA A 394 -16.63 -20.78 -3.76
CA ALA A 394 -15.90 -19.75 -3.04
C ALA A 394 -14.45 -20.21 -2.85
N ASP A 395 -13.55 -19.25 -2.66
CA ASP A 395 -12.21 -19.57 -2.20
C ASP A 395 -12.28 -20.30 -0.86
N ALA A 396 -11.34 -21.24 -0.68
CA ALA A 396 -11.30 -22.06 0.52
C ALA A 396 -10.88 -21.17 1.70
N ALA A 397 -11.85 -20.63 2.45
CA ALA A 397 -11.54 -19.93 3.69
C ALA A 397 -10.79 -20.89 4.63
N ILE A 398 -9.57 -20.50 4.99
CA ILE A 398 -8.71 -21.26 5.89
C ILE A 398 -9.20 -21.00 7.31
N TYR A 399 -9.67 -22.05 7.97
CA TYR A 399 -10.25 -21.92 9.31
C TYR A 399 -9.19 -21.60 10.37
N ASP A 400 -9.59 -20.86 11.41
CA ASP A 400 -8.74 -20.44 12.55
C ASP A 400 -8.08 -21.58 13.33
N ASN A 401 -8.47 -22.83 13.08
CA ASN A 401 -7.87 -24.03 13.68
C ASN A 401 -7.27 -24.97 12.63
N THR A 402 -6.81 -24.39 11.51
CA THR A 402 -6.14 -25.14 10.45
C THR A 402 -4.83 -25.72 10.95
N ARG A 403 -4.45 -26.87 10.38
CA ARG A 403 -3.12 -27.43 10.63
C ARG A 403 -2.14 -26.85 9.62
N VAL A 404 -1.08 -26.25 10.13
CA VAL A 404 -0.06 -25.58 9.33
C VAL A 404 0.94 -26.61 8.77
N PRO A 405 1.30 -26.55 7.47
CA PRO A 405 2.31 -27.41 6.91
C PRO A 405 3.68 -27.10 7.53
N ASN A 406 4.55 -28.11 7.59
CA ASN A 406 5.94 -27.88 7.96
C ASN A 406 6.71 -27.30 6.76
N ALA A 407 6.49 -26.02 6.49
CA ALA A 407 7.12 -25.30 5.39
C ALA A 407 8.60 -24.98 5.69
N GLU A 408 9.37 -24.80 4.62
CA GLU A 408 10.76 -24.33 4.67
C GLU A 408 10.77 -22.81 4.61
N LEU A 409 11.37 -22.18 5.61
CA LEU A 409 11.66 -20.75 5.66
C LEU A 409 13.16 -20.53 5.48
N PHE A 410 13.54 -19.35 5.00
CA PHE A 410 14.94 -19.05 4.71
C PHE A 410 15.47 -17.95 5.62
N ASP A 411 16.71 -18.08 6.07
CA ASP A 411 17.41 -17.04 6.83
C ASP A 411 18.17 -16.05 5.91
N GLU A 412 18.95 -15.14 6.50
CA GLU A 412 19.75 -14.17 5.75
C GLU A 412 20.82 -14.79 4.82
N ASN A 413 21.27 -16.02 5.11
CA ASN A 413 22.29 -16.74 4.35
C ASN A 413 21.68 -17.72 3.34
N ASP A 414 20.35 -17.73 3.22
CA ASP A 414 19.58 -18.68 2.44
C ASP A 414 19.62 -20.11 3.00
N ASP A 415 19.93 -20.26 4.29
CA ASP A 415 19.83 -21.53 5.00
C ASP A 415 18.37 -21.81 5.35
N THR A 416 17.96 -23.07 5.13
CA THR A 416 16.58 -23.51 5.32
C THR A 416 16.31 -23.89 6.78
N VAL A 417 15.25 -23.35 7.36
CA VAL A 417 14.74 -23.69 8.70
C VAL A 417 13.29 -24.12 8.58
N THR A 418 12.91 -25.23 9.22
CA THR A 418 11.52 -25.69 9.19
C THR A 418 10.75 -25.20 10.41
N ILE A 419 9.43 -25.01 10.27
CA ILE A 419 8.56 -24.55 11.37
C ILE A 419 8.68 -25.45 12.61
N THR A 420 8.79 -26.77 12.44
CA THR A 420 8.95 -27.70 13.56
C THR A 420 10.26 -27.49 14.32
N ASP A 421 11.32 -27.07 13.65
CA ASP A 421 12.62 -26.82 14.30
C ASP A 421 12.56 -25.52 15.15
N LEU A 422 11.69 -24.57 14.78
CA LEU A 422 11.51 -23.30 15.48
C LEU A 422 10.78 -23.43 16.83
N PHE A 423 10.08 -24.55 17.06
CA PHE A 423 9.46 -24.81 18.36
C PHE A 423 10.49 -25.06 19.46
N ASP A 424 11.67 -25.62 19.17
CA ASP A 424 12.74 -25.95 20.15
C ASP A 424 12.25 -26.58 21.47
N GLY A 425 11.20 -27.41 21.39
CA GLY A 425 10.59 -28.06 22.56
C GLY A 425 9.66 -27.18 23.42
N LYS A 426 9.35 -25.97 22.98
CA LYS A 426 8.40 -25.04 23.61
C LYS A 426 6.95 -25.38 23.30
N ASP A 427 6.00 -24.84 24.06
CA ASP A 427 4.58 -25.20 23.98
C ASP A 427 3.82 -24.43 22.88
N ALA A 428 4.26 -23.21 22.55
CA ALA A 428 3.64 -22.37 21.53
C ALA A 428 4.68 -21.62 20.68
N LEU A 429 4.35 -21.37 19.41
CA LEU A 429 5.12 -20.55 18.48
C LEU A 429 4.28 -19.35 18.05
N ILE A 430 4.77 -18.15 18.34
CA ILE A 430 4.19 -16.86 17.96
C ILE A 430 4.90 -16.38 16.70
N ILE A 431 4.14 -16.12 15.66
CA ILE A 431 4.64 -15.74 14.35
C ILE A 431 4.05 -14.38 14.00
N GLY A 432 4.91 -13.37 13.85
CA GLY A 432 4.53 -12.13 13.19
C GLY A 432 4.83 -12.23 11.70
N ILE A 433 3.81 -12.13 10.88
CA ILE A 433 3.93 -12.12 9.43
C ILE A 433 3.80 -10.67 8.98
N GLY A 434 4.62 -10.29 8.02
CA GLY A 434 4.42 -9.02 7.38
C GLY A 434 5.22 -8.85 6.11
N LEU A 435 4.82 -7.85 5.35
CA LEU A 435 5.49 -7.49 4.12
C LEU A 435 6.80 -6.76 4.44
N PRO A 436 7.81 -6.85 3.56
CA PRO A 436 9.06 -6.10 3.71
C PRO A 436 8.84 -4.61 4.02
N ALA A 437 9.64 -4.08 4.95
CA ALA A 437 9.56 -2.69 5.41
C ALA A 437 8.19 -2.26 5.98
N SER A 438 7.38 -3.19 6.49
CA SER A 438 6.11 -2.82 7.13
C SER A 438 6.29 -2.18 8.51
N GLU A 439 5.57 -1.08 8.78
CA GLU A 439 5.51 -0.49 10.13
C GLU A 439 4.77 -1.36 11.14
N ASN A 440 3.88 -2.25 10.68
CA ASN A 440 3.10 -3.11 11.57
C ASN A 440 4.00 -4.12 12.30
N LEU A 441 5.09 -4.57 11.67
CA LEU A 441 6.11 -5.43 12.28
C LEU A 441 6.79 -4.78 13.50
N ILE A 442 6.92 -3.45 13.50
CA ILE A 442 7.46 -2.70 14.66
C ILE A 442 6.49 -2.78 15.83
N GLU A 443 5.20 -2.60 15.57
CA GLU A 443 4.17 -2.70 16.60
C GLU A 443 4.05 -4.14 17.11
N GLN A 444 4.03 -5.14 16.24
CA GLN A 444 4.05 -6.57 16.60
C GLN A 444 5.27 -6.89 17.48
N SER A 445 6.46 -6.43 17.12
CA SER A 445 7.69 -6.63 17.90
C SER A 445 7.59 -6.10 19.33
N ASN A 446 6.94 -4.94 19.52
CA ASN A 446 6.74 -4.39 20.85
C ASN A 446 5.80 -5.28 21.70
N GLN A 447 4.73 -5.80 21.09
CA GLN A 447 3.79 -6.71 21.77
C GLN A 447 4.43 -8.08 22.08
N PHE A 448 5.32 -8.56 21.21
CA PHE A 448 6.06 -9.80 21.43
C PHE A 448 7.07 -9.68 22.57
N ASN A 449 7.76 -8.55 22.71
CA ASN A 449 8.64 -8.31 23.86
C ASN A 449 7.87 -8.41 25.19
N GLU A 450 6.69 -7.78 25.28
CA GLU A 450 5.84 -7.87 26.47
C GLU A 450 5.38 -9.31 26.75
N THR A 451 5.12 -10.09 25.70
CA THR A 451 4.71 -11.49 25.82
C THR A 451 5.88 -12.38 26.28
N ILE A 452 7.08 -12.17 25.74
CA ILE A 452 8.30 -12.90 26.14
C ILE A 452 8.64 -12.62 27.60
N ASP A 453 8.49 -11.38 28.06
CA ASP A 453 8.72 -11.04 29.48
C ASP A 453 7.78 -11.78 30.43
N ARG A 454 6.60 -12.18 29.95
CA ARG A 454 5.58 -12.89 30.72
C ARG A 454 5.75 -14.42 30.70
N TYR A 455 6.01 -15.01 29.54
CA TYR A 455 6.04 -16.46 29.34
C TYR A 455 7.46 -17.05 29.22
N GLY A 456 8.48 -16.22 28.98
CA GLY A 456 9.88 -16.63 28.95
C GLY A 456 10.16 -17.79 28.00
N ASP A 457 10.62 -18.92 28.56
CA ASP A 457 11.04 -20.09 27.80
C ASP A 457 9.86 -20.97 27.32
N ASP A 458 8.62 -20.69 27.72
CA ASP A 458 7.45 -21.49 27.33
C ASP A 458 6.99 -21.21 25.87
N VAL A 459 7.42 -20.08 25.30
CA VAL A 459 7.02 -19.62 23.95
C VAL A 459 8.21 -19.33 23.05
N ALA A 460 8.09 -19.69 21.76
CA ALA A 460 8.99 -19.28 20.69
C ALA A 460 8.38 -18.09 19.94
N VAL A 461 9.20 -17.15 19.50
CA VAL A 461 8.76 -16.00 18.69
C VAL A 461 9.61 -15.96 17.43
N ILE A 462 8.99 -15.67 16.28
CA ILE A 462 9.67 -15.43 15.01
C ILE A 462 8.96 -14.31 14.24
N HIS A 463 9.68 -13.66 13.33
CA HIS A 463 9.06 -12.88 12.25
C HIS A 463 9.29 -13.58 10.91
N VAL A 464 8.28 -13.55 10.04
CA VAL A 464 8.33 -14.08 8.68
C VAL A 464 7.97 -12.99 7.70
N LEU A 465 8.91 -12.66 6.81
CA LEU A 465 8.68 -11.74 5.70
C LEU A 465 8.09 -12.52 4.53
N SER A 466 6.89 -12.15 4.10
CA SER A 466 6.19 -12.77 2.97
C SER A 466 5.53 -11.70 2.10
N GLY A 467 5.45 -11.94 0.80
CA GLY A 467 4.97 -10.96 -0.17
C GLY A 467 6.04 -9.95 -0.61
N MET A 468 5.76 -9.25 -1.72
CA MET A 468 6.66 -8.25 -2.35
C MET A 468 8.06 -8.77 -2.71
N GLU A 469 8.17 -10.07 -3.00
CA GLU A 469 9.43 -10.78 -3.30
C GLU A 469 10.53 -10.46 -2.26
N PRO A 470 10.44 -11.02 -1.04
CA PRO A 470 11.35 -10.65 0.04
C PRO A 470 12.80 -11.01 -0.28
N MET A 471 13.71 -10.09 0.02
CA MET A 471 15.15 -10.23 -0.23
C MET A 471 15.92 -10.40 1.09
N ALA A 472 17.15 -10.92 1.03
CA ALA A 472 18.02 -10.99 2.20
C ALA A 472 18.35 -9.60 2.79
N SER A 473 18.40 -8.55 1.96
CA SER A 473 18.54 -7.16 2.42
C SER A 473 17.37 -6.73 3.32
N ASP A 474 16.15 -7.17 3.01
CA ASP A 474 14.96 -6.88 3.81
C ASP A 474 15.10 -7.49 5.22
N ILE A 475 15.62 -8.72 5.35
CA ILE A 475 15.88 -9.35 6.65
C ILE A 475 16.89 -8.54 7.47
N VAL A 476 18.01 -8.16 6.85
CA VAL A 476 19.08 -7.41 7.54
C VAL A 476 18.56 -6.05 8.01
N GLN A 477 17.81 -5.36 7.16
CA GLN A 477 17.20 -4.08 7.47
C GLN A 477 16.17 -4.19 8.59
N MET A 478 15.25 -5.14 8.50
CA MET A 478 14.24 -5.36 9.54
C MET A 478 14.88 -5.75 10.87
N ARG A 479 15.96 -6.54 10.87
CA ARG A 479 16.67 -6.88 12.10
C ARG A 479 17.31 -5.65 12.75
N GLN A 480 17.88 -4.75 11.95
CA GLN A 480 18.43 -3.49 12.45
C GLN A 480 17.34 -2.57 13.01
N GLN A 481 16.16 -2.56 12.37
CA GLN A 481 15.04 -1.71 12.76
C GLN A 481 14.34 -2.21 14.03
N LEU A 482 14.08 -3.52 14.14
CA LEU A 482 13.37 -4.10 15.27
C LEU A 482 14.28 -4.37 16.48
N ASN A 483 15.58 -4.58 16.26
CA ASN A 483 16.57 -4.90 17.29
C ASN A 483 16.12 -6.06 18.21
N THR A 484 15.66 -7.15 17.60
CA THR A 484 15.04 -8.30 18.28
C THR A 484 16.03 -9.42 18.56
N THR A 485 15.72 -10.24 19.57
CA THR A 485 16.52 -11.42 19.95
C THR A 485 16.13 -12.68 19.19
N TRP A 486 14.97 -12.69 18.54
CA TRP A 486 14.45 -13.82 17.77
C TRP A 486 14.79 -13.72 16.28
N PRO A 487 14.75 -14.85 15.54
CA PRO A 487 15.05 -14.86 14.12
C PRO A 487 13.96 -14.17 13.29
N ILE A 488 14.40 -13.51 12.23
CA ILE A 488 13.58 -12.99 11.15
C ILE A 488 13.91 -13.83 9.92
N LEU A 489 12.88 -14.44 9.33
CA LEU A 489 12.98 -15.37 8.22
C LEU A 489 12.19 -14.84 7.03
N MET A 490 12.44 -15.39 5.84
CA MET A 490 11.69 -15.06 4.62
C MET A 490 10.98 -16.27 4.04
N ASP A 491 9.79 -16.03 3.49
CA ASP A 491 9.01 -16.95 2.67
C ASP A 491 9.08 -16.52 1.20
N LYS A 492 10.00 -17.12 0.44
CA LYS A 492 10.32 -16.69 -0.93
C LYS A 492 9.21 -16.96 -1.96
N ASN A 493 8.28 -17.87 -1.68
CA ASN A 493 7.25 -18.30 -2.63
C ASN A 493 5.86 -18.29 -2.00
N GLU A 494 5.69 -17.58 -0.89
CA GLU A 494 4.43 -17.48 -0.15
C GLU A 494 3.86 -18.86 0.22
N GLN A 495 4.72 -19.89 0.33
CA GLN A 495 4.30 -21.28 0.54
C GLN A 495 3.78 -21.52 1.95
N PHE A 496 4.28 -20.72 2.90
CA PHE A 496 3.86 -20.77 4.28
C PHE A 496 2.68 -19.83 4.50
N ALA A 497 2.83 -18.55 4.15
CA ALA A 497 1.83 -17.52 4.46
C ALA A 497 0.47 -17.79 3.79
N SER A 498 0.45 -18.26 2.54
CA SER A 498 -0.79 -18.61 1.82
C SER A 498 -1.60 -19.75 2.46
N THR A 499 -1.02 -20.48 3.42
CA THR A 499 -1.69 -21.60 4.11
C THR A 499 -2.29 -21.21 5.46
N LEU A 500 -2.18 -19.93 5.82
CA LEU A 500 -2.65 -19.38 7.08
C LEU A 500 -4.01 -18.67 6.91
N PRO A 501 -4.78 -18.50 8.00
CA PRO A 501 -6.12 -17.89 7.94
C PRO A 501 -6.14 -16.50 7.31
N ASP A 502 -5.12 -15.68 7.62
CA ASP A 502 -4.97 -14.30 7.15
C ASP A 502 -4.15 -14.18 5.85
N GLY A 503 -3.63 -15.30 5.33
CA GLY A 503 -2.93 -15.31 4.06
C GLY A 503 -1.60 -14.55 4.02
N VAL A 504 -1.22 -14.05 2.84
CA VAL A 504 -0.07 -13.16 2.66
C VAL A 504 -0.44 -11.74 3.08
N SER A 505 -0.49 -11.50 4.39
CA SER A 505 -0.81 -10.20 5.00
C SER A 505 -0.01 -9.93 6.26
N ASP A 506 0.07 -8.65 6.64
CA ASP A 506 0.56 -8.28 7.96
C ASP A 506 -0.37 -8.91 9.00
N SER A 507 0.11 -9.85 9.81
CA SER A 507 -0.73 -10.59 10.76
C SER A 507 0.08 -11.21 11.89
N VAL A 508 -0.59 -11.55 12.99
CA VAL A 508 -0.02 -12.31 14.10
C VAL A 508 -0.74 -13.64 14.21
N VAL A 509 0.03 -14.72 14.14
CA VAL A 509 -0.47 -16.10 14.19
C VAL A 509 0.20 -16.84 15.34
N ILE A 510 -0.59 -17.61 16.11
CA ILE A 510 -0.09 -18.47 17.18
C ILE A 510 -0.35 -19.92 16.81
N ILE A 511 0.69 -20.74 16.91
CA ILE A 511 0.66 -22.16 16.58
C ILE A 511 0.99 -22.98 17.83
N ASP A 512 0.21 -24.04 18.06
CA ASP A 512 0.50 -25.02 19.11
C ASP A 512 1.56 -26.05 18.68
N LYS A 513 2.11 -26.80 19.64
CA LYS A 513 3.05 -27.91 19.35
C LYS A 513 2.51 -29.02 18.45
N ALA A 514 1.19 -29.10 18.24
CA ALA A 514 0.57 -30.04 17.31
C ALA A 514 0.48 -29.49 15.87
N MET A 515 1.01 -28.29 15.64
CA MET A 515 1.01 -27.54 14.38
C MET A 515 -0.37 -27.02 13.98
N HIS A 516 -1.25 -26.70 14.93
CA HIS A 516 -2.52 -26.03 14.65
C HIS A 516 -2.45 -24.55 14.98
N VAL A 517 -3.08 -23.73 14.13
CA VAL A 517 -3.34 -22.34 14.47
C VAL A 517 -4.32 -22.32 15.65
N THR A 518 -3.99 -21.58 16.70
CA THR A 518 -4.88 -21.37 17.85
C THR A 518 -5.44 -19.97 17.88
N TYR A 519 -4.76 -19.04 17.22
CA TYR A 519 -5.14 -17.64 17.12
C TYR A 519 -4.52 -17.00 15.88
N SER A 520 -5.28 -16.11 15.25
CA SER A 520 -4.88 -15.35 14.06
C SER A 520 -5.52 -13.97 14.13
N LYS A 521 -4.76 -12.89 13.85
CA LYS A 521 -5.28 -11.52 13.83
C LYS A 521 -4.44 -10.59 12.96
N THR A 522 -5.14 -9.75 12.20
CA THR A 522 -4.59 -8.78 11.25
C THR A 522 -4.97 -7.34 11.66
N PRO A 523 -4.08 -6.33 11.52
CA PRO A 523 -2.66 -6.41 11.21
C PRO A 523 -1.74 -6.69 12.41
N VAL A 524 -2.25 -6.46 13.61
CA VAL A 524 -1.49 -6.55 14.86
C VAL A 524 -2.35 -7.16 15.97
N ALA A 525 -1.71 -7.89 16.88
CA ALA A 525 -2.34 -8.43 18.08
C ALA A 525 -1.68 -7.83 19.33
N TYR A 526 -2.48 -7.49 20.33
CA TYR A 526 -1.99 -6.96 21.60
C TYR A 526 -1.50 -8.09 22.50
N ALA A 527 -0.54 -7.81 23.38
CA ALA A 527 0.05 -8.79 24.28
C ALA A 527 -0.99 -9.52 25.16
N ASP A 528 -2.06 -8.84 25.57
CA ASP A 528 -3.15 -9.46 26.33
C ASP A 528 -3.92 -10.51 25.53
N ASP A 529 -4.25 -10.21 24.26
CA ASP A 529 -4.93 -11.16 23.37
C ASP A 529 -4.03 -12.39 23.08
N ILE A 530 -2.74 -12.13 22.86
CA ILE A 530 -1.73 -13.18 22.64
C ILE A 530 -1.60 -14.07 23.89
N SER A 531 -1.56 -13.45 25.08
CA SER A 531 -1.48 -14.16 26.36
C SER A 531 -2.70 -15.06 26.60
N GLU A 532 -3.90 -14.56 26.34
CA GLU A 532 -5.14 -15.34 26.46
C GLU A 532 -5.12 -16.55 25.52
N ALA A 533 -4.69 -16.36 24.28
CA ALA A 533 -4.56 -17.43 23.31
C ALA A 533 -3.54 -18.50 23.73
N ILE A 534 -2.42 -18.12 24.34
CA ILE A 534 -1.40 -19.07 24.87
C ILE A 534 -1.96 -19.85 26.05
N ASP A 535 -2.64 -19.18 26.99
CA ASP A 535 -3.22 -19.80 28.18
C ASP A 535 -4.32 -20.83 27.84
N ASP A 536 -4.97 -20.70 26.66
CA ASP A 536 -5.99 -21.61 26.16
C ASP A 536 -5.43 -22.86 25.45
N ILE A 537 -4.15 -22.88 25.05
CA ILE A 537 -3.53 -24.02 24.35
C ILE A 537 -3.60 -25.32 25.18
N PRO A 538 -3.25 -25.33 26.48
CA PRO A 538 -3.32 -26.54 27.31
C PRO A 538 -4.76 -27.08 27.48
N ALA A 539 -5.79 -26.25 27.24
CA ALA A 539 -7.20 -26.63 27.40
C ALA A 539 -7.77 -27.43 26.21
N GLY A 540 -7.00 -27.59 25.12
CA GLY A 540 -7.41 -28.38 23.95
C GLY A 540 -8.20 -27.60 22.89
N GLY A 541 -8.00 -26.28 22.81
CA GLY A 541 -8.61 -25.41 21.81
C GLY A 541 -10.14 -25.30 21.90
N PRO A 542 -10.78 -24.47 21.06
CA PRO A 542 -12.23 -24.21 21.10
C PRO A 542 -13.10 -25.38 20.61
N GLN A 543 -12.55 -26.60 20.52
CA GLN A 543 -13.28 -27.84 20.23
C GLN A 543 -14.13 -28.23 21.45
N ASN A 544 -15.20 -27.46 21.68
CA ASN A 544 -16.23 -27.76 22.66
C ASN A 544 -16.66 -29.24 22.51
N LEU A 545 -16.80 -29.96 23.62
CA LEU A 545 -17.43 -31.29 23.67
C LEU A 545 -18.78 -31.33 22.89
N GLY A 546 -19.45 -30.18 22.79
CA GLY A 546 -20.62 -29.94 21.94
C GLY A 546 -20.42 -30.24 20.45
N ALA A 547 -19.25 -29.99 19.86
CA ALA A 547 -18.97 -30.32 18.46
C ALA A 547 -18.89 -31.84 18.23
N TYR A 548 -18.25 -32.56 19.15
CA TYR A 548 -18.25 -34.02 19.17
C TYR A 548 -19.66 -34.59 19.44
N PHE A 549 -20.43 -33.96 20.33
CA PHE A 549 -21.85 -34.28 20.54
C PHE A 549 -22.72 -34.00 19.31
N ALA A 550 -22.44 -32.94 18.55
CA ALA A 550 -23.14 -32.66 17.30
C ALA A 550 -22.84 -33.72 16.23
N LEU A 551 -21.60 -34.24 16.19
CA LEU A 551 -21.22 -35.37 15.34
C LEU A 551 -21.91 -36.68 15.77
N LEU A 552 -22.13 -36.88 17.07
CA LEU A 552 -22.93 -37.98 17.62
C LEU A 552 -24.43 -37.84 17.26
N VAL A 553 -24.96 -36.61 17.25
CA VAL A 553 -26.39 -36.32 17.04
C VAL A 553 -26.77 -36.19 15.56
N GLY A 554 -25.83 -35.87 14.65
CA GLY A 554 -26.08 -35.87 13.21
C GLY A 554 -25.97 -37.29 12.62
N PRO A 555 -24.78 -37.70 12.14
CA PRO A 555 -24.59 -39.02 11.54
C PRO A 555 -24.78 -40.19 12.52
N GLY A 556 -24.57 -40.01 13.83
CA GLY A 556 -24.81 -41.07 14.81
C GLY A 556 -26.29 -41.45 14.98
N LEU A 557 -27.22 -40.47 14.86
CA LEU A 557 -28.67 -40.75 14.85
C LEU A 557 -29.12 -41.46 13.57
N PHE A 558 -28.42 -41.27 12.44
CA PHE A 558 -28.69 -42.01 11.19
C PHE A 558 -28.55 -43.52 11.36
N LEU A 559 -27.45 -43.94 11.99
CA LEU A 559 -27.21 -45.34 12.31
C LEU A 559 -28.28 -45.87 13.27
N PHE A 560 -28.73 -45.05 14.21
CA PHE A 560 -29.79 -45.38 15.17
C PHE A 560 -31.14 -45.64 14.50
N PHE A 561 -31.51 -44.87 13.47
CA PHE A 561 -32.76 -45.06 12.74
C PHE A 561 -32.72 -46.16 11.68
N ILE A 562 -31.57 -46.42 11.06
CA ILE A 562 -31.40 -47.60 10.19
C ILE A 562 -31.55 -48.89 11.00
N ALA A 563 -31.15 -48.85 12.26
CA ALA A 563 -31.24 -49.98 13.17
C ALA A 563 -32.66 -50.25 13.72
N LEU A 564 -33.65 -49.40 13.39
CA LEU A 564 -35.05 -49.70 13.70
C LEU A 564 -35.54 -50.90 12.87
N PRO A 565 -36.27 -51.85 13.49
CA PRO A 565 -36.74 -53.04 12.79
C PRO A 565 -37.70 -52.66 11.65
N ARG A 566 -37.39 -53.15 10.45
CA ARG A 566 -38.12 -52.83 9.20
C ARG A 566 -39.29 -53.78 8.90
N GLU A 567 -39.48 -54.83 9.69
CA GLU A 567 -40.62 -55.74 9.57
C GLU A 567 -41.51 -55.68 10.82
N GLY A 568 -42.80 -55.98 10.62
CA GLY A 568 -43.79 -56.03 11.69
C GLY A 568 -43.32 -56.96 12.80
N TRP A 569 -43.27 -56.43 14.02
CA TRP A 569 -42.75 -57.10 15.21
C TRP A 569 -43.40 -58.48 15.40
N THR A 570 -42.61 -59.55 15.23
CA THR A 570 -42.96 -60.88 15.72
C THR A 570 -42.33 -61.05 17.10
N PRO A 571 -43.12 -61.37 18.15
CA PRO A 571 -42.59 -61.56 19.49
C PRO A 571 -41.51 -62.64 19.45
N PRO A 572 -40.30 -62.38 19.99
CA PRO A 572 -39.28 -63.41 20.12
C PRO A 572 -39.76 -64.51 21.06
N ASP A 573 -39.41 -65.76 20.77
CA ASP A 573 -39.80 -66.92 21.58
C ASP A 573 -39.26 -66.87 23.03
N GLU A 574 -38.27 -66.01 23.30
CA GLU A 574 -37.79 -65.68 24.65
C GLU A 574 -37.76 -64.16 24.88
N PRO A 575 -38.23 -63.67 26.05
CA PRO A 575 -38.25 -62.24 26.36
C PRO A 575 -36.83 -61.72 26.57
N LEU A 576 -36.28 -61.08 25.54
CA LEU A 576 -35.05 -60.32 25.66
C LEU A 576 -35.27 -59.10 26.58
N PRO A 577 -34.28 -58.72 27.41
CA PRO A 577 -34.37 -57.51 28.23
C PRO A 577 -34.64 -56.30 27.33
N PRO A 578 -35.58 -55.41 27.71
CA PRO A 578 -35.86 -54.21 26.93
C PRO A 578 -34.58 -53.38 26.79
N GLY A 579 -34.20 -53.05 25.57
CA GLY A 579 -32.97 -52.29 25.28
C GLY A 579 -31.75 -53.11 24.86
N SER A 580 -31.77 -54.44 24.93
CA SER A 580 -30.62 -55.31 24.54
C SER A 580 -30.20 -55.15 23.08
N LEU A 581 -31.16 -55.05 22.16
CA LEU A 581 -30.90 -54.76 20.75
C LEU A 581 -30.25 -53.37 20.58
N TRP A 582 -30.80 -52.34 21.20
CA TRP A 582 -30.24 -50.98 21.20
C TRP A 582 -28.82 -50.93 21.76
N ALA A 583 -28.57 -51.62 22.88
CA ALA A 583 -27.24 -51.71 23.49
C ALA A 583 -26.23 -52.42 22.59
N SER A 584 -26.65 -53.46 21.85
CA SER A 584 -25.77 -54.17 20.91
C SER A 584 -25.39 -53.31 19.70
N ILE A 585 -26.33 -52.48 19.21
CA ILE A 585 -26.11 -51.56 18.08
C ILE A 585 -25.23 -50.37 18.51
N ILE A 586 -25.51 -49.78 19.68
CA ILE A 586 -24.66 -48.73 20.26
C ILE A 586 -23.26 -49.29 20.52
N GLY A 587 -23.15 -50.50 21.09
CA GLY A 587 -21.88 -51.16 21.34
C GLY A 587 -21.10 -51.45 20.06
N ALA A 588 -21.75 -51.95 19.00
CA ALA A 588 -21.11 -52.21 17.72
C ALA A 588 -20.73 -50.93 16.98
N GLY A 589 -21.57 -49.89 17.03
CA GLY A 589 -21.29 -48.58 16.45
C GLY A 589 -20.15 -47.85 17.17
N ALA A 590 -20.16 -47.84 18.50
CA ALA A 590 -19.07 -47.30 19.31
C ALA A 590 -17.76 -48.07 19.09
N ALA A 591 -17.82 -49.39 18.98
CA ALA A 591 -16.65 -50.22 18.65
C ALA A 591 -16.13 -49.95 17.23
N GLY A 592 -17.01 -49.71 16.25
CA GLY A 592 -16.63 -49.34 14.88
C GLY A 592 -15.98 -47.96 14.80
N ILE A 593 -16.55 -46.95 15.47
CA ILE A 593 -15.97 -45.60 15.57
C ILE A 593 -14.63 -45.66 16.30
N LEU A 594 -14.53 -46.40 17.40
CA LEU A 594 -13.25 -46.64 18.08
C LEU A 594 -12.28 -47.34 17.13
N LEU A 595 -12.65 -48.42 16.44
CA LEU A 595 -11.74 -49.12 15.53
C LEU A 595 -11.20 -48.25 14.39
N VAL A 596 -12.01 -47.33 13.86
CA VAL A 596 -11.61 -46.42 12.79
C VAL A 596 -10.72 -45.29 13.33
N ASN A 597 -11.02 -44.73 14.50
CA ASN A 597 -10.28 -43.59 15.05
C ASN A 597 -9.11 -43.99 15.97
N ILE A 598 -9.07 -45.23 16.49
CA ILE A 598 -7.97 -45.75 17.34
C ILE A 598 -6.61 -45.66 16.64
N PRO A 599 -6.45 -46.00 15.35
CA PRO A 599 -5.17 -45.85 14.67
C PRO A 599 -4.65 -44.41 14.68
N ILE A 600 -5.53 -43.43 14.47
CA ILE A 600 -5.21 -42.00 14.49
C ILE A 600 -4.91 -41.54 15.92
N LEU A 601 -5.71 -41.96 16.89
CA LEU A 601 -5.55 -41.60 18.31
C LEU A 601 -4.29 -42.24 18.93
N ILE A 602 -3.85 -43.41 18.43
CA ILE A 602 -2.55 -44.00 18.76
C ILE A 602 -1.43 -43.25 18.05
N ALA A 603 -1.62 -42.87 16.77
CA ALA A 603 -0.62 -42.13 16.01
C ALA A 603 -0.34 -40.75 16.61
N THR A 604 -1.33 -40.07 17.20
CA THR A 604 -1.14 -38.77 17.88
C THR A 604 -0.40 -38.88 19.22
N ILE A 605 -0.37 -40.06 19.85
CA ILE A 605 0.36 -40.31 21.10
C ILE A 605 1.78 -40.83 20.82
N LEU A 606 2.01 -41.43 19.65
CA LEU A 606 3.33 -41.90 19.23
C LEU A 606 4.19 -40.72 18.74
N PRO A 607 5.52 -40.73 18.99
CA PRO A 607 6.44 -39.71 18.50
C PRO A 607 6.76 -39.96 17.01
N LEU A 608 5.72 -39.96 16.18
CA LEU A 608 5.83 -40.10 14.73
C LEU A 608 6.02 -38.70 14.12
N GLY A 609 6.92 -38.60 13.14
CA GLY A 609 7.18 -37.33 12.45
C GLY A 609 5.90 -36.73 11.86
N THR A 610 5.78 -35.41 11.99
CA THR A 610 4.61 -34.59 11.61
C THR A 610 4.12 -34.83 10.19
N GLY A 611 5.04 -35.11 9.24
CA GLY A 611 4.70 -35.42 7.84
C GLY A 611 3.88 -36.71 7.65
N LEU A 612 4.07 -37.74 8.48
CA LEU A 612 3.31 -38.99 8.35
C LEU A 612 1.90 -38.85 8.95
N LEU A 613 1.76 -38.05 9.99
CA LEU A 613 0.48 -37.65 10.57
C LEU A 613 -0.33 -36.76 9.63
N PHE A 614 0.33 -35.89 8.86
CA PHE A 614 -0.30 -35.07 7.81
C PHE A 614 -0.95 -35.94 6.72
N TYR A 615 -0.21 -36.93 6.19
CA TYR A 615 -0.73 -37.85 5.17
C TYR A 615 -1.89 -38.73 5.66
N LEU A 616 -1.85 -39.18 6.93
CA LEU A 616 -2.91 -40.00 7.52
C LEU A 616 -4.21 -39.20 7.73
N ASN A 617 -4.11 -37.92 8.07
CA ASN A 617 -5.29 -37.07 8.28
C ASN A 617 -5.89 -36.57 6.95
N TYR A 618 -5.05 -36.23 5.97
CA TYR A 618 -5.48 -35.80 4.64
C TYR A 618 -6.30 -36.89 3.91
N HIS A 619 -5.93 -38.16 4.09
CA HIS A 619 -6.68 -39.28 3.53
C HIS A 619 -8.06 -39.49 4.15
N ASP A 620 -8.29 -39.06 5.39
CA ASP A 620 -9.56 -39.19 6.10
C ASP A 620 -10.52 -38.02 5.80
N VAL A 621 -9.97 -36.83 5.47
CA VAL A 621 -10.73 -35.66 5.01
C VAL A 621 -11.21 -35.80 3.56
N VAL A 622 -10.44 -36.47 2.69
CA VAL A 622 -10.85 -36.73 1.28
C VAL A 622 -11.89 -37.85 1.17
N VAL A 623 -12.13 -38.62 2.24
CA VAL A 623 -13.05 -39.77 2.27
C VAL A 623 -14.33 -39.48 3.09
N ARG A 624 -14.40 -38.36 3.82
CA ARG A 624 -15.65 -37.84 4.43
C ARG A 624 -16.27 -36.76 3.56
#